data_AF-A0A5P5ZU39-F1
#
_entry.id   AF-A0A5P5ZU39-F1
#
_cell.length_a   1.000
_cell.length_b   1.000
_cell.length_c   1.000
_cell.angle_alpha   90.00
_cell.angle_beta   90.00
_cell.angle_gamma   90.00
#
_symmetry.space_group_name_H-M   'P 1'
#
loop_
_entity.id
_entity.type
_entity.pdbx_description
1 polymer ?
#
loop_
_entity_poly.entity_id
_entity_poly.type
_entity_poly.pdbx_seq_one_letter_code
_entity_poly.pdbx_strand_id
1 'polypeptide(L)'
;MKTENFDFIEYCKSRGLIKKSNGNMLRKVADDFLFEVRFLNGRYIIPVTPDFYFSKEIPKSKEVADHQFEVVQKITGIELPILNE
;
A
#
# COMPACT_ATOMS: atom_id res chain seq x y z
N MET A 1 20.85 -16.16 10.72
CA MET A 1 19.49 -15.71 10.35
C MET A 1 19.66 -14.53 9.40
N LYS A 2 19.21 -14.65 8.14
CA LYS A 2 19.18 -13.49 7.24
C LYS A 2 18.10 -12.55 7.77
N THR A 3 18.48 -11.38 8.28
CA THR A 3 17.55 -10.26 8.39
C THR A 3 17.06 -9.97 6.98
N GLU A 4 15.83 -10.38 6.66
CA GLU A 4 15.18 -9.90 5.46
C GLU A 4 15.06 -8.38 5.61
N ASN A 5 15.81 -7.64 4.80
CA ASN A 5 15.63 -6.20 4.68
C ASN A 5 14.31 -5.98 3.95
N PHE A 6 13.22 -5.91 4.70
CA PHE A 6 11.91 -5.61 4.16
C PHE A 6 11.89 -4.18 3.62
N ASP A 7 11.64 -4.04 2.32
CA ASP A 7 11.41 -2.75 1.67
C ASP A 7 9.92 -2.60 1.35
N PHE A 8 9.27 -1.64 2.01
CA PHE A 8 7.84 -1.41 1.83
C PHE A 8 7.48 -0.83 0.45
N ILE A 9 8.40 -0.13 -0.21
CA ILE A 9 8.18 0.35 -1.58
C ILE A 9 8.15 -0.84 -2.54
N GLU A 10 9.09 -1.78 -2.40
CA GLU A 10 9.11 -3.01 -3.20
C GLU A 10 7.87 -3.88 -2.91
N TYR A 11 7.43 -3.93 -1.65
CA TYR A 11 6.15 -4.55 -1.30
C TYR A 11 4.96 -3.91 -2.02
N CYS A 12 4.90 -2.59 -2.12
CA CYS A 12 3.84 -1.91 -2.86
C CYS A 12 3.91 -2.22 -4.37
N LYS A 13 5.12 -2.31 -4.94
CA LYS A 13 5.31 -2.69 -6.35
C LYS A 13 4.85 -4.11 -6.63
N SER A 14 5.15 -5.07 -5.75
CA SER A 14 4.69 -6.45 -5.92
C SER A 14 3.16 -6.57 -5.83
N ARG A 15 2.49 -5.60 -5.20
CA ARG A 15 1.02 -5.46 -5.22
C ARG A 15 0.51 -4.68 -6.45
N GLY A 16 1.34 -4.44 -7.45
CA GLY A 16 0.99 -3.76 -8.70
C GLY A 16 0.83 -2.24 -8.60
N LEU A 17 1.36 -1.61 -7.55
CA LEU A 17 1.37 -0.15 -7.47
C LEU A 17 2.61 0.42 -8.19
N ILE A 18 2.41 1.53 -8.89
CA ILE A 18 3.45 2.23 -9.65
C ILE A 18 3.83 3.50 -8.90
N LYS A 19 5.14 3.74 -8.75
CA LYS A 19 5.67 4.95 -8.11
C LYS A 19 5.43 6.17 -9.00
N LYS A 20 4.92 7.25 -8.41
CA LYS A 20 4.78 8.57 -9.02
C LYS A 20 5.99 9.46 -8.71
N SER A 21 6.11 10.55 -9.46
CA SER A 21 7.16 11.57 -9.27
C SER A 21 7.18 12.19 -7.87
N ASN A 22 6.01 12.35 -7.24
CA ASN A 22 5.88 12.85 -5.87
C ASN A 22 6.22 11.82 -4.78
N GLY A 23 6.66 10.61 -5.16
CA GLY A 23 7.02 9.54 -4.23
C GLY A 23 5.86 8.62 -3.82
N ASN A 24 4.60 8.98 -4.11
CA ASN A 24 3.45 8.15 -3.80
C ASN A 24 3.40 6.92 -4.72
N MET A 25 2.69 5.88 -4.28
CA MET A 25 2.43 4.68 -5.09
C MET A 25 0.96 4.66 -5.50
N LEU A 26 0.66 4.34 -6.75
CA LEU A 26 -0.72 4.29 -7.25
C LEU A 26 -1.00 3.05 -8.08
N ARG A 27 -2.22 2.52 -7.96
CA ARG A 27 -2.77 1.48 -8.82
C ARG A 27 -4.18 1.87 -9.26
N LYS A 28 -4.46 1.75 -10.55
CA LYS A 28 -5.82 1.83 -11.08
C LYS A 28 -6.53 0.51 -10.77
N VAL A 29 -7.65 0.58 -10.06
CA VAL A 29 -8.42 -0.60 -9.61
C VAL A 29 -9.66 -0.78 -10.47
N ALA A 30 -10.31 0.33 -10.83
CA ALA A 30 -11.42 0.39 -11.77
C ALA A 30 -11.27 1.65 -12.64
N ASP A 31 -12.13 1.82 -13.65
CA ASP A 31 -12.04 2.97 -14.55
C ASP A 31 -12.07 4.31 -13.83
N ASP A 32 -12.87 4.41 -12.76
CA ASP A 32 -13.06 5.63 -11.99
C ASP A 32 -12.43 5.59 -10.59
N PHE A 33 -11.66 4.54 -10.26
CA PHE A 33 -11.09 4.38 -8.92
C PHE A 33 -9.58 4.13 -8.91
N LEU A 34 -8.87 4.99 -8.19
CA LEU A 34 -7.43 4.95 -7.98
C LEU A 34 -7.12 4.62 -6.52
N PHE A 35 -6.38 3.55 -6.31
CA PHE A 35 -5.80 3.25 -5.01
C PHE A 35 -4.46 3.95 -4.88
N GLU A 36 -4.33 4.83 -3.88
CA GLU A 36 -3.11 5.60 -3.64
C GLU A 36 -2.53 5.28 -2.26
N VAL A 37 -1.22 5.09 -2.19
CA VAL A 37 -0.44 5.06 -0.96
C VAL A 37 0.45 6.29 -0.94
N ARG A 38 0.20 7.19 0.00
CA ARG A 38 0.98 8.42 0.21
C ARG A 38 1.98 8.23 1.33
N PHE A 39 3.19 8.78 1.19
CA PHE A 39 4.19 8.74 2.26
C PHE A 39 4.36 10.11 2.88
N LEU A 40 4.23 10.19 4.20
CA LEU A 40 4.37 11.44 4.94
C LEU A 40 4.93 11.17 6.33
N ASN A 41 6.05 11.81 6.67
CA ASN A 41 6.65 11.78 8.01
C ASN A 41 6.84 10.36 8.59
N GLY A 42 7.38 9.42 7.79
CA GLY A 42 7.62 8.03 8.20
C GLY A 42 6.36 7.16 8.30
N ARG A 43 5.22 7.67 7.85
CA ARG A 43 3.94 6.96 7.78
C ARG A 43 3.53 6.77 6.33
N TYR A 44 2.65 5.81 6.11
CA TYR A 44 1.89 5.71 4.88
C TYR A 44 0.42 5.99 5.14
N ILE A 45 -0.23 6.59 4.14
CA ILE A 45 -1.62 7.03 4.20
C ILE A 45 -2.33 6.48 2.97
N ILE A 46 -3.49 5.86 3.17
CA ILE A 46 -4.37 5.40 2.11
C ILE A 46 -5.70 6.15 2.25
N PRO A 47 -5.99 7.13 1.39
CA PRO A 47 -7.30 7.75 1.36
C PRO A 47 -8.32 6.73 0.86
N VAL A 48 -9.38 6.50 1.64
CA VAL A 48 -10.47 5.57 1.30
C VAL A 48 -11.68 6.35 0.79
N THR A 49 -12.01 7.45 1.45
CA THR A 49 -13.01 8.45 1.01
C THR A 49 -12.45 9.86 1.25
N PRO A 50 -13.12 10.95 0.81
CA PRO A 50 -12.68 12.31 1.11
C PRO A 50 -12.52 12.60 2.61
N ASP A 51 -13.35 11.97 3.45
CA ASP A 51 -13.40 12.21 4.89
C ASP A 51 -12.71 11.11 5.73
N PHE A 52 -12.32 10.00 5.10
CA PHE A 52 -11.73 8.86 5.79
C PHE A 52 -10.44 8.37 5.12
N TYR A 53 -9.38 8.29 5.91
CA TYR A 53 -8.09 7.75 5.48
C TYR A 53 -7.51 6.78 6.51
N PHE A 54 -6.82 5.77 6.01
CA PHE A 54 -6.01 4.88 6.81
C PHE A 54 -4.61 5.48 6.97
N SER A 55 -4.06 5.53 8.19
CA SER A 55 -2.71 6.05 8.44
C SER A 55 -1.97 5.19 9.45
N LYS A 56 -0.85 4.60 9.03
CA LYS A 56 0.02 3.76 9.87
C LYS A 56 1.49 4.08 9.63
N GLU A 57 2.33 3.70 10.59
CA GLU A 57 3.78 3.71 10.38
C GLU A 57 4.15 2.78 9.23
N ILE A 58 5.24 3.10 8.52
CA ILE A 58 5.77 2.23 7.47
C ILE A 58 6.12 0.87 8.08
N PRO A 59 5.54 -0.24 7.58
CA PRO A 59 5.81 -1.58 8.11
C PRO A 59 7.28 -1.95 8.00
N LYS A 60 7.76 -2.71 8.98
CA LYS A 60 9.15 -3.20 9.03
C LYS A 60 9.28 -4.68 8.65
N SER A 61 8.17 -5.36 8.36
CA SER A 61 8.16 -6.74 7.89
C SER A 61 6.99 -6.99 6.94
N LYS A 62 7.10 -8.06 6.17
CA LYS A 62 6.06 -8.48 5.24
C LYS A 62 4.77 -8.87 5.96
N GLU A 63 4.86 -9.56 7.09
CA GLU A 63 3.67 -9.99 7.85
C GLU A 63 2.84 -8.79 8.33
N VAL A 64 3.52 -7.74 8.82
CA VAL A 64 2.86 -6.51 9.26
C VAL A 64 2.23 -5.79 8.06
N ALA A 65 2.92 -5.72 6.93
CA ALA A 65 2.40 -5.10 5.72
C ALA A 65 1.18 -5.86 5.16
N ASP A 66 1.24 -7.19 5.14
CA ASP A 66 0.14 -8.06 4.71
C ASP A 66 -1.10 -7.85 5.58
N HIS A 67 -0.94 -7.91 6.90
CA HIS A 67 -2.06 -7.74 7.83
C HIS A 67 -2.71 -6.36 7.70
N GLN A 68 -1.91 -5.30 7.57
CA GLN A 68 -2.45 -3.95 7.43
C GLN A 68 -3.16 -3.76 6.08
N PHE A 69 -2.62 -4.31 4.99
CA PHE A 69 -3.28 -4.27 3.69
C PHE A 69 -4.57 -5.07 3.71
N GLU A 70 -4.61 -6.25 4.33
CA GLU A 70 -5.83 -7.06 4.48
C GLU A 70 -6.97 -6.27 5.15
N VAL A 71 -6.66 -5.48 6.19
CA VAL A 71 -7.64 -4.59 6.83
C VAL A 71 -8.18 -3.55 5.84
N VAL A 72 -7.30 -2.92 5.06
CA VAL A 72 -7.70 -1.94 4.05
C VAL A 72 -8.56 -2.59 2.96
N GLN A 73 -8.22 -3.79 2.53
CA GLN A 73 -9.00 -4.55 1.54
C GLN A 73 -10.40 -4.89 2.08
N LYS A 74 -10.51 -5.30 3.35
CA LYS A 74 -11.82 -5.55 3.99
C LYS A 74 -12.69 -4.31 4.10
N ILE A 75 -12.09 -3.15 4.38
CA ILE A 75 -12.83 -1.89 4.49
C ILE A 75 -13.27 -1.38 3.11
N THR A 76 -12.39 -1.45 2.13
CA THR A 76 -12.62 -0.86 0.80
C THR A 76 -13.28 -1.82 -0.19
N GLY A 77 -13.27 -3.12 0.08
CA GLY A 77 -13.65 -4.16 -0.88
C GLY A 77 -12.70 -4.31 -2.06
N ILE A 78 -11.52 -3.65 -2.02
CA ILE A 78 -10.55 -3.66 -3.10
C ILE A 78 -9.56 -4.79 -2.89
N GLU A 79 -9.40 -5.65 -3.88
CA GLU A 79 -8.34 -6.67 -3.87
C GLU A 79 -7.06 -6.14 -4.51
N LEU A 80 -5.94 -6.38 -3.82
CA LEU A 80 -4.58 -6.07 -4.29
C LEU A 80 -3.79 -7.37 -4.32
N PRO A 81 -3.99 -8.23 -5.34
CA PRO A 81 -3.22 -9.46 -5.47
C PRO A 81 -1.74 -9.15 -5.63
N ILE A 82 -0.90 -10.06 -5.13
CA ILE A 82 0.52 -10.06 -5.45
C ILE A 82 0.64 -10.41 -6.93
N LEU A 83 1.27 -9.53 -7.71
CA LEU A 83 1.65 -9.79 -9.08
C LEU A 83 3.00 -10.51 -9.00
N ASN A 84 2.99 -11.81 -9.25
CA ASN A 84 4.22 -12.53 -9.52
C ASN A 84 4.66 -12.10 -10.93
N GLU A 85 5.87 -11.54 -11.04
CA GLU A 85 6.57 -11.41 -12.32
C GLU A 85 6.89 -12.79 -12.91
#